data_AF-A0A921RLV2-F1
#
_entry.id   AF-A0A921RLV2-F1
#
_cell.length_a   1.000
_cell.length_b   1.000
_cell.length_c   1.000
_cell.angle_alpha   90.00
_cell.angle_beta   90.00
_cell.angle_gamma   90.00
#
_symmetry.space_group_name_H-M   'P 1'
#
loop_
_entity.id
_entity.type
_entity.pdbx_description
1 polymer ?
#
loop_
_entity_poly.entity_id
_entity_poly.type
_entity_poly.pdbx_seq_one_letter_code
_entity_poly.pdbx_strand_id
1 'polypeptide(L)'
;MALAMAALFVVGSHAGSISIYWGQNEGEGSLADTCATGNYKFVNIAFLAAFGNGQPPVFNLAGHCDPTNGGCASQSADIKSCQSRGVKVMLSIGGGAGSYYLNSSADARTWPRTCGTPSRRPGGTPLHWDDLARYLKGYSSSSGRKVYLTAAPQCPFPDAWVGGALATGLFDYVWVQFYNNPPCQIMLWSKYYDDQDDYSSSVKSDV
;
A
#
# COMPACT_ATOMS: atom_id res chain seq x y z
N MET A 1 54.49 -5.08 23.44
CA MET A 1 53.13 -4.81 23.97
C MET A 1 52.26 -4.43 22.78
N ALA A 2 51.52 -5.39 22.21
CA ALA A 2 50.67 -5.16 21.05
C ALA A 2 49.23 -4.99 21.53
N LEU A 3 48.65 -3.81 21.28
CA LEU A 3 47.25 -3.51 21.57
C LEU A 3 46.38 -4.14 20.48
N ALA A 4 45.62 -5.18 20.81
CA ALA A 4 44.60 -5.71 19.92
C ALA A 4 43.36 -4.81 20.01
N MET A 5 43.05 -4.06 18.95
CA MET A 5 41.75 -3.38 18.83
C MET A 5 40.69 -4.43 18.48
N ALA A 6 39.83 -4.74 19.44
CA ALA A 6 38.59 -5.47 19.17
C ALA A 6 37.65 -4.53 18.40
N ALA A 7 37.48 -4.76 17.10
CA ALA A 7 36.44 -4.11 16.32
C ALA A 7 35.09 -4.66 16.79
N LEU A 8 34.31 -3.87 17.55
CA LEU A 8 32.90 -4.16 17.76
C LEU A 8 32.17 -3.97 16.43
N PHE A 9 31.84 -5.08 15.77
CA PHE A 9 30.81 -5.07 14.74
C PHE A 9 29.47 -4.85 15.44
N VAL A 10 29.00 -3.60 15.48
CA VAL A 10 27.60 -3.32 15.77
C VAL A 10 26.81 -3.88 14.60
N VAL A 11 26.30 -5.11 14.76
CA VAL A 11 25.24 -5.62 13.89
C VAL A 11 24.03 -4.74 14.17
N GLY A 12 23.85 -3.71 13.34
CA GLY A 12 22.66 -2.88 13.41
C GLY A 12 21.45 -3.79 13.18
N SER A 13 20.55 -3.89 14.16
CA SER A 13 19.23 -4.45 13.90
C SER A 13 18.57 -3.57 12.84
N HIS A 14 18.34 -4.10 11.65
CA HIS A 14 17.49 -3.44 10.67
C HIS A 14 16.06 -3.44 11.21
N ALA A 15 15.72 -2.42 12.00
CA ALA A 15 14.34 -2.21 12.40
C ALA A 15 13.47 -2.17 11.13
N GLY A 16 12.52 -3.10 11.04
CA GLY A 16 11.56 -3.14 9.95
C GLY A 16 10.84 -1.80 9.83
N SER A 17 10.57 -1.38 8.60
CA SER A 17 9.83 -0.14 8.35
C SER A 17 8.33 -0.41 8.46
N ILE A 18 7.62 0.38 9.26
CA ILE A 18 6.17 0.20 9.46
C ILE A 18 5.39 0.97 8.38
N SER A 19 4.40 0.30 7.80
CA SER A 19 3.40 0.88 6.90
C SER A 19 2.02 0.85 7.55
N ILE A 20 1.25 1.92 7.38
CA ILE A 20 -0.12 2.02 7.90
C ILE A 20 -1.08 2.46 6.80
N TYR A 21 -2.31 1.95 6.87
CA TYR A 21 -3.44 2.45 6.09
C TYR A 21 -4.18 3.53 6.88
N TRP A 22 -4.47 4.66 6.25
CA TRP A 22 -5.18 5.80 6.85
C TRP A 22 -6.33 6.24 5.94
N GLY A 23 -7.47 6.60 6.52
CA GLY A 23 -8.59 7.23 5.81
C GLY A 23 -9.91 6.46 5.85
N GLN A 24 -10.01 5.38 6.62
CA GLN A 24 -11.24 4.57 6.71
C GLN A 24 -11.78 4.46 8.15
N ASN A 25 -11.15 5.13 9.11
CA ASN A 25 -11.58 5.15 10.50
C ASN A 25 -11.69 6.60 10.99
N GLU A 26 -12.88 7.06 11.32
CA GLU A 26 -13.09 8.44 11.78
C GLU A 26 -12.36 8.77 13.10
N GLY A 27 -12.01 7.75 13.90
CA GLY A 27 -11.26 7.90 15.14
C GLY A 27 -9.74 7.91 15.01
N GLU A 28 -9.18 7.88 13.80
CA GLU A 28 -7.73 7.75 13.58
C GLU A 28 -6.95 9.09 13.59
N GLY A 29 -7.65 10.22 13.77
CA GLY A 29 -7.06 11.56 13.73
C GLY A 29 -6.69 12.02 12.31
N SER A 30 -6.00 13.16 12.21
CA SER A 30 -5.58 13.68 10.91
C SER A 30 -4.42 12.87 10.31
N LEU A 31 -4.22 13.01 9.00
CA LEU A 31 -3.07 12.42 8.33
C LEU A 31 -1.76 13.03 8.87
N ALA A 32 -1.76 14.32 9.17
CA ALA A 32 -0.61 14.99 9.79
C ALA A 32 -0.29 14.42 11.19
N ASP A 33 -1.30 14.17 12.03
CA ASP A 33 -1.13 13.58 13.36
C ASP A 33 -0.55 12.17 13.26
N THR A 34 -1.08 11.36 12.34
CA THR A 34 -0.56 10.01 12.06
C THR A 34 0.93 10.04 11.73
N CYS A 35 1.35 10.95 10.86
CA CYS A 35 2.77 11.10 10.50
C CYS A 35 3.62 11.74 11.60
N ALA A 36 3.02 12.57 12.46
CA ALA A 36 3.72 13.22 13.58
C ALA A 36 4.11 12.24 14.70
N THR A 37 3.46 11.06 14.76
CA THR A 37 3.82 10.00 15.72
C THR A 37 5.27 9.52 15.58
N GLY A 38 5.86 9.63 14.40
CA GLY A 38 7.20 9.09 14.12
C GLY A 38 7.26 7.57 13.97
N ASN A 39 6.12 6.87 14.04
CA ASN A 39 6.06 5.40 14.02
C ASN A 39 6.12 4.82 12.59
N TYR A 40 5.71 5.59 11.59
CA TYR A 40 5.45 5.07 10.24
C TYR A 40 6.43 5.63 9.21
N LYS A 41 6.98 4.75 8.38
CA LYS A 41 7.80 5.13 7.23
C LYS A 41 6.97 5.24 5.94
N PHE A 42 5.81 4.59 5.93
CA PHE A 42 4.87 4.56 4.82
C PHE A 42 3.46 4.80 5.33
N VAL A 43 2.71 5.66 4.65
CA VAL A 43 1.27 5.84 4.88
C VAL A 43 0.53 5.64 3.57
N ASN A 44 -0.46 4.75 3.60
CA ASN A 44 -1.30 4.40 2.47
C ASN A 44 -2.66 5.06 2.65
N ILE A 45 -2.92 6.10 1.87
CA ILE A 45 -4.18 6.82 1.91
C ILE A 45 -5.24 5.95 1.23
N ALA A 46 -6.23 5.53 2.01
CA ALA A 46 -7.25 4.56 1.66
C ALA A 46 -8.64 5.25 1.62
N PHE A 47 -9.37 5.27 0.50
CA PHE A 47 -9.05 4.67 -0.81
C PHE A 47 -9.50 5.54 -1.98
N LEU A 48 -8.83 5.38 -3.13
CA LEU A 48 -9.50 5.55 -4.41
C LEU A 48 -10.39 4.33 -4.66
N ALA A 49 -11.66 4.48 -4.31
CA ALA A 49 -12.63 3.40 -4.16
C ALA A 49 -13.44 3.09 -5.43
N ALA A 50 -13.45 3.99 -6.43
CA ALA A 50 -14.03 3.69 -7.73
C ALA A 50 -13.16 4.24 -8.85
N PHE A 51 -12.95 3.47 -9.93
CA PHE A 51 -12.18 3.87 -11.11
C PHE A 51 -12.29 2.84 -12.25
N GLY A 52 -11.86 3.21 -13.45
CA GLY A 52 -11.85 2.31 -14.62
C GLY A 52 -13.24 2.09 -15.23
N ASN A 53 -13.28 1.41 -16.37
CA ASN A 53 -14.50 1.19 -17.17
C ASN A 53 -15.24 2.49 -17.51
N GLY A 54 -14.48 3.57 -17.76
CA GLY A 54 -15.02 4.88 -18.10
C GLY A 54 -15.72 5.62 -16.96
N GLN A 55 -15.74 5.10 -15.73
CA GLN A 55 -16.31 5.83 -14.59
C GLN A 55 -15.31 6.85 -14.02
N PRO A 56 -15.78 7.95 -13.40
CA PRO A 56 -14.88 8.94 -12.82
C PRO A 56 -14.23 8.37 -11.56
N PRO A 57 -12.94 8.67 -11.30
CA PRO A 57 -12.28 8.23 -10.08
C PRO A 57 -12.97 8.83 -8.85
N VAL A 58 -13.40 7.99 -7.91
CA VAL A 58 -14.00 8.42 -6.64
C VAL A 58 -13.05 8.12 -5.51
N PHE A 59 -12.70 9.18 -4.81
CA PHE A 59 -11.91 9.14 -3.59
C PHE A 59 -12.85 9.10 -2.39
N ASN A 60 -12.61 8.16 -1.48
CA ASN A 60 -13.41 7.99 -0.27
C ASN A 60 -12.47 7.88 0.93
N LEU A 61 -12.50 8.88 1.81
CA LEU A 61 -11.77 8.88 3.07
C LEU A 61 -12.73 8.86 4.28
N ALA A 62 -13.83 8.12 4.18
CA ALA A 62 -14.89 8.11 5.19
C ALA A 62 -15.30 9.55 5.60
N GLY A 63 -15.29 9.88 6.89
CA GLY A 63 -15.60 11.20 7.42
C GLY A 63 -14.48 12.25 7.29
N HIS A 64 -13.30 11.93 6.77
CA HIS A 64 -12.14 12.84 6.78
C HIS A 64 -12.22 13.95 5.73
N CYS A 65 -12.93 13.72 4.63
CA CYS A 65 -13.21 14.77 3.65
C CYS A 65 -14.37 14.41 2.72
N ASP A 66 -14.95 15.45 2.11
CA ASP A 66 -15.93 15.31 1.03
C ASP A 66 -15.36 15.88 -0.28
N PRO A 67 -15.13 15.04 -1.32
CA PRO A 67 -14.59 15.51 -2.59
C PRO A 67 -15.61 16.33 -3.39
N THR A 68 -16.92 16.22 -3.12
CA THR A 68 -17.98 16.88 -3.89
C THR A 68 -18.09 18.38 -3.59
N ASN A 69 -17.60 18.81 -2.44
CA ASN A 69 -17.61 20.21 -2.00
C ASN A 69 -16.20 20.82 -1.89
N GLY A 70 -15.17 20.12 -2.36
CA GLY A 70 -13.77 20.56 -2.24
C GLY A 70 -13.16 20.41 -0.85
N GLY A 71 -13.86 19.75 0.09
CA GLY A 71 -13.41 19.53 1.46
C GLY A 71 -12.14 18.68 1.58
N CYS A 72 -11.69 18.04 0.50
CA CYS A 72 -10.44 17.26 0.48
C CYS A 72 -9.16 18.10 0.27
N ALA A 73 -9.26 19.43 0.24
CA ALA A 73 -8.11 20.31 0.02
C ALA A 73 -7.10 20.27 1.19
N SER A 74 -7.58 20.11 2.43
CA SER A 74 -6.74 20.05 3.64
C SER A 74 -5.76 18.88 3.61
N GLN A 75 -6.13 17.74 3.00
CA GLN A 75 -5.26 16.58 2.87
C GLN A 75 -4.00 16.90 2.05
N SER A 76 -4.04 17.87 1.14
CA SER A 76 -2.84 18.30 0.40
C SER A 76 -1.77 18.91 1.32
N ALA A 77 -2.18 19.62 2.38
CA ALA A 77 -1.26 20.17 3.37
C ALA A 77 -0.68 19.05 4.25
N ASP A 78 -1.52 18.12 4.70
CA ASP A 78 -1.10 16.98 5.52
C ASP A 78 -0.13 16.06 4.79
N ILE A 79 -0.38 15.78 3.50
CA ILE A 79 0.53 15.01 2.65
C ILE A 79 1.92 15.67 2.62
N LYS A 80 1.99 17.01 2.46
CA LYS A 80 3.25 17.74 2.46
C LYS A 80 3.93 17.69 3.83
N SER A 81 3.16 17.74 4.92
CA SER A 81 3.66 17.58 6.30
C SER A 81 4.26 16.19 6.53
N CYS A 82 3.61 15.13 6.06
CA CYS A 82 4.17 13.78 6.09
C CYS A 82 5.46 13.66 5.29
N GLN A 83 5.45 14.17 4.05
CA GLN A 83 6.60 14.12 3.15
C GLN A 83 7.81 14.88 3.69
N SER A 84 7.61 16.04 4.34
CA SER A 84 8.71 16.80 4.96
C SER A 84 9.35 16.07 6.15
N ARG A 85 8.62 15.14 6.78
CA ARG A 85 9.11 14.24 7.83
C ARG A 85 9.78 12.97 7.27
N GLY A 86 9.89 12.84 5.95
CA GLY A 86 10.48 11.67 5.30
C GLY A 86 9.54 10.47 5.18
N VAL A 87 8.26 10.61 5.55
CA VAL A 87 7.24 9.57 5.37
C VAL A 87 6.87 9.49 3.89
N LYS A 88 6.88 8.28 3.33
CA LYS A 88 6.38 8.05 1.98
C LYS A 88 4.87 7.92 2.01
N VAL A 89 4.19 8.73 1.21
CA VAL A 89 2.73 8.75 1.14
C VAL A 89 2.29 8.14 -0.18
N MET A 90 1.52 7.07 -0.11
CA MET A 90 1.01 6.31 -1.25
C MET A 90 -0.51 6.49 -1.33
N LEU A 91 -1.05 6.61 -2.54
CA LEU A 91 -2.49 6.50 -2.77
C LEU A 91 -2.84 5.03 -2.98
N SER A 92 -3.68 4.47 -2.10
CA SER A 92 -4.17 3.10 -2.27
C SER A 92 -5.41 3.11 -3.16
N ILE A 93 -5.39 2.26 -4.19
CA ILE A 93 -6.52 2.05 -5.10
C ILE A 93 -7.17 0.71 -4.77
N GLY A 94 -8.49 0.65 -4.76
CA GLY A 94 -9.25 -0.56 -4.44
C GLY A 94 -10.08 -0.42 -3.16
N GLY A 95 -9.90 -1.36 -2.23
CA GLY A 95 -10.67 -1.44 -0.98
C GLY A 95 -11.86 -2.40 -1.06
N GLY A 96 -12.37 -2.84 0.10
CA GLY A 96 -13.35 -3.93 0.18
C GLY A 96 -14.75 -3.60 -0.35
N ALA A 97 -15.14 -2.32 -0.38
CA ALA A 97 -16.47 -1.86 -0.79
C ALA A 97 -16.50 -1.13 -2.15
N GLY A 98 -15.37 -1.12 -2.88
CA GLY A 98 -15.21 -0.28 -4.06
C GLY A 98 -15.84 -0.82 -5.36
N SER A 99 -15.91 0.07 -6.36
CA SER A 99 -16.42 -0.18 -7.72
C SER A 99 -15.30 0.12 -8.72
N TYR A 100 -14.38 -0.82 -8.91
CA TYR A 100 -13.21 -0.62 -9.77
C TYR A 100 -13.02 -1.78 -10.73
N TYR A 101 -12.94 -1.48 -12.03
CA TYR A 101 -12.90 -2.50 -13.08
C TYR A 101 -12.01 -2.02 -14.21
N LEU A 102 -10.99 -2.81 -14.57
CA LEU A 102 -10.17 -2.56 -15.75
C LEU A 102 -10.61 -3.52 -16.85
N ASN A 103 -11.20 -2.99 -17.92
CA ASN A 103 -11.79 -3.82 -19.00
C ASN A 103 -10.82 -4.15 -20.14
N SER A 104 -9.68 -3.47 -20.18
CA SER A 104 -8.67 -3.58 -21.22
C SER A 104 -7.35 -2.94 -20.77
N SER A 105 -6.25 -3.27 -21.45
CA SER A 105 -4.97 -2.57 -21.28
C SER A 105 -5.10 -1.06 -21.56
N ALA A 106 -5.98 -0.67 -22.49
CA ALA A 106 -6.23 0.73 -22.79
C ALA A 106 -6.89 1.45 -21.60
N ASP A 107 -7.91 0.83 -21.00
CA ASP A 107 -8.57 1.34 -19.80
C ASP A 107 -7.58 1.46 -18.62
N ALA A 108 -6.73 0.44 -18.42
CA ALA A 108 -5.62 0.47 -17.46
C ALA A 108 -4.65 1.66 -17.68
N ARG A 109 -4.45 2.11 -18.93
CA ARG A 109 -3.62 3.27 -19.25
C ARG A 109 -4.34 4.60 -19.00
N THR A 110 -5.63 4.67 -19.30
CA THR A 110 -6.37 5.93 -19.42
C THR A 110 -7.18 6.31 -18.20
N TRP A 111 -7.58 5.35 -17.36
CA TRP A 111 -8.41 5.65 -16.18
C TRP A 111 -7.83 6.71 -15.23
N PRO A 112 -6.49 6.89 -15.08
CA PRO A 112 -5.96 7.98 -14.26
C PRO A 112 -6.26 9.38 -14.84
N ARG A 113 -6.80 9.46 -16.07
CA ARG A 113 -7.02 10.71 -16.83
C ARG A 113 -8.46 10.95 -17.26
N THR A 114 -9.36 9.97 -17.14
CA THR A 114 -10.71 10.06 -17.72
C THR A 114 -11.77 10.24 -16.64
N CYS A 115 -12.42 11.40 -16.63
CA CYS A 115 -13.71 11.61 -15.95
C CYS A 115 -14.82 11.21 -16.93
N GLY A 116 -15.46 10.06 -16.74
CA GLY A 116 -16.60 9.65 -17.57
C GLY A 116 -17.86 9.34 -16.74
N THR A 117 -18.87 8.72 -17.34
CA THR A 117 -20.17 8.47 -16.72
C THR A 117 -20.18 7.19 -15.88
N PRO A 118 -20.81 7.17 -14.68
CA PRO A 118 -20.77 6.00 -13.81
C PRO A 118 -21.55 4.81 -14.37
N SER A 119 -20.87 3.70 -14.65
CA SER A 119 -21.49 2.38 -14.85
C SER A 119 -21.24 1.52 -13.61
N ARG A 120 -22.22 1.48 -12.71
CA ARG A 120 -22.09 0.85 -11.38
C ARG A 120 -22.26 -0.67 -11.50
N ARG A 121 -21.16 -1.42 -11.56
CA ARG A 121 -21.14 -2.87 -11.39
C ARG A 121 -20.33 -3.22 -10.14
N PRO A 122 -20.94 -3.84 -9.10
CA PRO A 122 -20.21 -4.20 -7.89
C PRO A 122 -19.25 -5.37 -8.16
N GLY A 123 -18.03 -5.27 -7.63
CA GLY A 123 -16.98 -6.28 -7.78
C GLY A 123 -15.95 -5.90 -8.85
N GLY A 124 -14.68 -5.93 -8.51
CA GLY A 124 -13.60 -5.69 -9.45
C GLY A 124 -13.21 -6.91 -10.29
N THR A 125 -12.15 -6.81 -11.09
CA THR A 125 -11.54 -7.93 -11.81
C THR A 125 -10.09 -8.13 -11.42
N PRO A 126 -9.54 -9.35 -11.61
CA PRO A 126 -8.10 -9.60 -11.51
C PRO A 126 -7.34 -9.25 -12.81
N LEU A 127 -8.03 -8.72 -13.82
CA LEU A 127 -7.47 -8.48 -15.15
C LEU A 127 -6.79 -7.10 -15.24
N HIS A 128 -5.75 -6.99 -16.08
CA HIS A 128 -5.08 -5.74 -16.46
C HIS A 128 -4.39 -4.94 -15.33
N TRP A 129 -4.25 -5.52 -14.14
CA TRP A 129 -3.44 -4.92 -13.07
C TRP A 129 -1.93 -4.91 -13.41
N ASP A 130 -1.47 -5.86 -14.20
CA ASP A 130 -0.13 -5.92 -14.75
C ASP A 130 0.13 -4.82 -15.78
N ASP A 131 -0.83 -4.59 -16.69
CA ASP A 131 -0.83 -3.45 -17.61
C ASP A 131 -0.74 -2.14 -16.83
N LEU A 132 -1.59 -1.97 -15.80
CA LEU A 132 -1.60 -0.79 -14.94
C LEU A 132 -0.24 -0.57 -14.27
N ALA A 133 0.35 -1.62 -13.68
CA ALA A 133 1.67 -1.54 -13.06
C ALA A 133 2.75 -1.05 -14.04
N ARG A 134 2.75 -1.58 -15.28
CA ARG A 134 3.68 -1.15 -16.34
C ARG A 134 3.50 0.32 -16.69
N TYR A 135 2.25 0.77 -16.88
CA TYR A 135 1.98 2.17 -17.20
C TYR A 135 2.38 3.12 -16.07
N LEU A 136 2.04 2.78 -14.82
CA LEU A 136 2.40 3.61 -13.67
C LEU A 136 3.91 3.69 -13.48
N LYS A 137 4.63 2.57 -13.61
CA LYS A 137 6.09 2.57 -13.49
C LYS A 137 6.75 3.40 -14.58
N GLY A 138 6.20 3.36 -15.80
CA GLY A 138 6.67 4.14 -16.95
C GLY A 138 6.70 5.66 -16.71
N TYR A 139 5.83 6.20 -15.84
CA TYR A 139 5.90 7.63 -15.47
C TYR A 139 7.17 8.01 -14.73
N SER A 140 7.88 7.05 -14.13
CA SER A 140 9.20 7.32 -13.53
C SER A 140 10.19 7.83 -14.57
N SER A 141 10.18 7.23 -15.76
CA SER A 141 11.04 7.61 -16.87
C SER A 141 10.64 8.96 -17.47
N SER A 142 9.33 9.23 -17.58
CA SER A 142 8.82 10.44 -18.24
C SER A 142 8.87 11.69 -17.36
N SER A 143 8.72 11.55 -16.04
CA SER A 143 8.68 12.69 -15.11
C SER A 143 10.04 13.00 -14.45
N GLY A 144 11.02 12.11 -14.59
CA GLY A 144 12.28 12.18 -13.85
C GLY A 144 12.14 11.93 -12.34
N ARG A 145 10.93 11.65 -11.84
CA ARG A 145 10.65 11.33 -10.43
C ARG A 145 10.32 9.85 -10.29
N LYS A 146 11.04 9.16 -9.40
CA LYS A 146 10.75 7.75 -9.10
C LYS A 146 9.32 7.58 -8.59
N VAL A 147 8.55 6.74 -9.29
CA VAL A 147 7.26 6.24 -8.83
C VAL A 147 7.48 4.95 -8.05
N TYR A 148 6.94 4.89 -6.84
CA TYR A 148 6.90 3.68 -6.03
C TYR A 148 5.60 2.95 -6.29
N LEU A 149 5.68 1.65 -6.55
CA LEU A 149 4.52 0.78 -6.64
C LEU A 149 4.49 -0.14 -5.42
N THR A 150 3.32 -0.27 -4.84
CA THR A 150 3.09 -1.16 -3.70
C THR A 150 1.84 -1.99 -3.92
N ALA A 151 1.83 -3.21 -3.37
CA ALA A 151 0.70 -4.13 -3.45
C ALA A 151 0.36 -4.66 -2.06
N ALA A 152 -0.92 -4.96 -1.85
CA ALA A 152 -1.41 -5.60 -0.64
C ALA A 152 -2.17 -6.89 -0.96
N PRO A 153 -1.48 -7.94 -1.43
CA PRO A 153 -2.11 -9.23 -1.65
C PRO A 153 -2.63 -9.82 -0.33
N GLN A 154 -3.60 -10.71 -0.43
CA GLN A 154 -3.92 -11.62 0.66
C GLN A 154 -2.82 -12.69 0.80
N CYS A 155 -2.80 -13.41 1.92
CA CYS A 155 -1.79 -14.44 2.14
C CYS A 155 -1.89 -15.68 1.22
N PRO A 156 -3.04 -16.10 0.67
CA PRO A 156 -3.08 -17.21 -0.27
C PRO A 156 -2.24 -16.90 -1.52
N PHE A 157 -1.38 -17.83 -1.90
CA PHE A 157 -0.46 -17.66 -3.03
C PHE A 157 -0.75 -18.68 -4.15
N PRO A 158 -0.83 -18.25 -5.42
CA PRO A 158 -0.79 -16.87 -5.89
C PRO A 158 -2.05 -16.08 -5.49
N ASP A 159 -1.90 -14.76 -5.24
CA ASP A 159 -3.05 -13.90 -4.94
C ASP A 159 -3.98 -13.79 -6.15
N ALA A 160 -5.26 -14.02 -5.92
CA ALA A 160 -6.27 -14.10 -6.97
C ALA A 160 -6.50 -12.77 -7.71
N TRP A 161 -6.17 -11.63 -7.11
CA TRP A 161 -6.48 -10.29 -7.62
C TRP A 161 -5.28 -9.59 -8.22
N VAL A 162 -4.15 -9.58 -7.49
CA VAL A 162 -2.95 -8.84 -7.86
C VAL A 162 -1.77 -9.76 -8.22
N GLY A 163 -1.97 -11.08 -8.24
CA GLY A 163 -0.91 -12.04 -8.58
C GLY A 163 -0.27 -11.80 -9.95
N GLY A 164 -1.08 -11.50 -10.98
CA GLY A 164 -0.58 -11.14 -12.31
C GLY A 164 0.26 -9.86 -12.32
N ALA A 165 -0.14 -8.87 -11.51
CA ALA A 165 0.64 -7.63 -11.35
C ALA A 165 1.96 -7.88 -10.62
N LEU A 166 1.93 -8.65 -9.54
CA LEU A 166 3.13 -9.03 -8.79
C LEU A 166 4.16 -9.76 -9.66
N ALA A 167 3.69 -10.65 -10.55
CA ALA A 167 4.54 -11.39 -11.49
C ALA A 167 5.32 -10.48 -12.47
N THR A 168 4.98 -9.20 -12.60
CA THR A 168 5.75 -8.25 -13.41
C THR A 168 7.10 -7.87 -12.80
N GLY A 169 7.30 -8.07 -11.50
CA GLY A 169 8.51 -7.65 -10.79
C GLY A 169 8.67 -6.13 -10.62
N LEU A 170 7.62 -5.35 -10.82
CA LEU A 170 7.69 -3.87 -10.81
C LEU A 170 7.42 -3.21 -9.44
N PHE A 171 6.96 -3.99 -8.46
CA PHE A 171 6.56 -3.51 -7.15
C PHE A 171 7.77 -3.31 -6.22
N ASP A 172 7.86 -2.14 -5.59
CA ASP A 172 8.93 -1.79 -4.66
C ASP A 172 8.67 -2.34 -3.24
N TYR A 173 7.41 -2.46 -2.84
CA TYR A 173 7.00 -3.01 -1.54
C TYR A 173 5.74 -3.86 -1.67
N VAL A 174 5.65 -4.93 -0.89
CA VAL A 174 4.48 -5.83 -0.85
C VAL A 174 4.07 -6.03 0.61
N TRP A 175 2.84 -5.68 0.96
CA TRP A 175 2.29 -5.80 2.32
C TRP A 175 1.25 -6.91 2.35
N VAL A 176 1.72 -8.14 2.57
CA VAL A 176 0.85 -9.33 2.56
C VAL A 176 -0.10 -9.28 3.76
N GLN A 177 -1.39 -9.45 3.51
CA GLN A 177 -2.43 -9.48 4.53
C GLN A 177 -2.49 -10.87 5.17
N PHE A 178 -1.71 -11.08 6.24
CA PHE A 178 -1.70 -12.31 7.04
C PHE A 178 -2.85 -12.38 8.06
N TYR A 179 -4.05 -12.01 7.64
CA TYR A 179 -5.27 -12.04 8.44
C TYR A 179 -6.48 -12.39 7.56
N ASN A 180 -7.60 -12.75 8.18
CA ASN A 180 -8.87 -13.12 7.51
C ASN A 180 -8.77 -14.28 6.51
N ASN A 181 -7.72 -15.09 6.59
CA ASN A 181 -7.45 -16.20 5.69
C ASN A 181 -6.95 -17.38 6.52
N PRO A 182 -7.83 -18.26 7.04
CA PRO A 182 -7.48 -19.35 7.94
C PRO A 182 -6.27 -20.22 7.51
N PRO A 183 -6.04 -20.52 6.21
CA PRO A 183 -4.92 -21.35 5.80
C PRO A 183 -3.52 -20.73 5.99
N CYS A 184 -3.42 -19.40 6.09
CA CYS A 184 -2.14 -18.69 6.08
C CYS A 184 -2.10 -17.43 6.96
N GLN A 185 -3.15 -17.18 7.75
CA GLN A 185 -3.18 -16.07 8.70
C GLN A 185 -2.27 -16.34 9.90
N ILE A 186 -1.67 -15.28 10.44
CA ILE A 186 -0.93 -15.36 11.69
C ILE A 186 -1.95 -15.42 12.83
N MET A 187 -2.02 -16.57 13.50
CA MET A 187 -2.78 -16.71 14.74
C MET A 187 -1.89 -16.27 15.90
N LEU A 188 -2.34 -15.37 16.79
CA LEU A 188 -1.55 -14.96 17.97
C LEU A 188 -1.20 -16.14 18.91
N TRP A 189 -1.90 -17.28 18.79
CA TRP A 189 -1.51 -18.54 19.44
C TRP A 189 -0.16 -19.06 18.95
N SER A 190 0.30 -18.63 17.77
CA SER A 190 1.64 -18.88 17.26
C SER A 190 2.69 -18.23 18.14
N LYS A 191 2.46 -17.08 18.79
CA LYS A 191 3.48 -16.48 19.68
C LYS A 191 3.77 -17.38 20.89
N TYR A 192 2.74 -18.02 21.45
CA TYR A 192 2.92 -18.94 22.58
C TYR A 192 3.78 -20.16 22.20
N TYR A 193 3.60 -20.69 20.98
CA TYR A 193 4.42 -21.79 20.47
C TYR A 193 5.75 -21.31 19.90
N ASP A 194 5.83 -20.12 19.31
CA ASP A 194 7.06 -19.46 18.86
C ASP A 194 7.99 -19.18 20.05
N ASP A 195 7.45 -18.78 21.19
CA ASP A 195 8.20 -18.66 22.44
C ASP A 195 8.67 -20.07 22.96
N GLN A 196 8.12 -21.18 22.46
CA GLN A 196 8.48 -22.56 22.83
C GLN A 196 9.41 -23.27 21.81
N ASP A 197 9.20 -23.04 20.52
CA ASP A 197 9.86 -23.72 19.40
C ASP A 197 10.83 -22.83 18.61
N ASP A 198 10.82 -21.52 18.89
CA ASP A 198 11.68 -20.47 18.31
C ASP A 198 11.62 -20.39 16.78
N TYR A 199 10.48 -20.74 16.17
CA TYR A 199 10.30 -20.76 14.71
C TYR A 199 10.59 -19.40 14.03
N SER A 200 10.33 -18.27 14.70
CA SER A 200 10.59 -16.93 14.16
C SER A 200 12.08 -16.61 14.07
N SER A 201 12.95 -17.28 14.83
CA SER A 201 14.40 -17.16 14.69
C SER A 201 14.89 -17.70 13.34
N SER A 202 14.29 -18.78 12.85
CA SER A 202 14.58 -19.37 11.53
C SER A 202 14.11 -18.53 10.35
N VAL A 203 13.15 -17.61 10.56
CA VAL A 203 12.73 -16.66 9.52
C VAL A 203 13.63 -15.42 9.49
N LYS A 204 14.20 -15.02 10.63
CA LYS A 204 15.08 -13.85 10.76
C LYS A 204 16.43 -14.00 10.05
N SER A 205 16.88 -15.22 9.75
CA SER A 205 18.12 -15.43 8.99
C SER A 205 17.99 -15.16 7.49
N ASP A 206 16.75 -15.07 6.99
CA ASP A 206 16.46 -15.03 5.55
C ASP A 206 15.97 -13.63 5.08
N VAL A 207 16.06 -12.62 5.95
CA VAL A 207 15.78 -11.19 5.65
C VAL A 207 16.97 -10.29 5.88
#